data_AF-A0A1V5RLW5-F1
#
_entry.id   AF-A0A1V5RLW5-F1
#
_cell.length_a   1.000
_cell.length_b   1.000
_cell.length_c   1.000
_cell.angle_alpha   90.00
_cell.angle_beta   90.00
_cell.angle_gamma   90.00
#
_symmetry.space_group_name_H-M   'P 1'
#
loop_
_entity.id
_entity.type
_entity.pdbx_description
1 polymer ?
#
loop_
_entity_poly.entity_id
_entity_poly.type
_entity_poly.pdbx_seq_one_letter_code
_entity_poly.pdbx_strand_id
1 'polypeptide(L)'
;MLQPLSYVLVTPYTVAKSRTGGVLSRLLSRISLELVGAQMVALDKETTEAFAQIIENRNLAACCGATRDILGSYIRQNLGPSDDGSLHRSLFLVFRGDNPTKELSTVCGTFQKDADDLEAVTGESIRDTYADLIYTDESQQTLRYFEPAVITASEQKEAEAVIRLFAKWLPTQNNLIHNRSEEYYKGVERTLVIIKPDNWRYASSRPGMIIDMFSRSGLKIVAIKVLKMSVAQAIRFYGPTKEGLKKRLAPIYGMQARELLEREFNIPLTEELEKTLTESFGDMYGEEQFERIIEFMAGIKTYERAEEEWEEPGLVKSMILVYEGKDAISKIRSILGATDPTKAAAGTIRREFGSNICINAAHASDSVESAVREMGILEVERNHLGGVLQHYVAHR
;
A
#
# COMPACT_ATOMS: atom_id res chain seq x y z
N MET A 1 -12.11 25.22 1.56
CA MET A 1 -12.46 24.60 0.26
C MET A 1 -11.73 23.26 0.18
N LEU A 2 -12.40 22.15 -0.16
CA LEU A 2 -11.74 20.85 -0.25
C LEU A 2 -10.70 20.86 -1.40
N GLN A 3 -9.47 20.44 -1.10
CA GLN A 3 -8.43 20.29 -2.11
C GLN A 3 -8.87 19.29 -3.18
N PRO A 4 -8.55 19.55 -4.46
CA PRO A 4 -8.93 18.65 -5.56
C PRO A 4 -8.32 17.25 -5.40
N LEU A 5 -9.02 16.27 -5.98
CA LEU A 5 -8.54 14.90 -6.14
C LEU A 5 -8.15 14.63 -7.59
N SER A 6 -7.15 13.76 -7.77
CA SER A 6 -6.86 13.10 -9.05
C SER A 6 -6.41 11.66 -8.80
N TYR A 7 -6.20 10.88 -9.86
CA TYR A 7 -6.01 9.44 -9.76
C TYR A 7 -4.87 8.95 -10.65
N VAL A 8 -4.30 7.81 -10.27
CA VAL A 8 -3.51 6.96 -11.15
C VAL A 8 -4.08 5.55 -11.09
N LEU A 9 -4.47 5.02 -12.24
CA LEU A 9 -4.87 3.63 -12.39
C LEU A 9 -3.72 2.85 -13.04
N VAL A 10 -3.14 1.91 -12.30
CA VAL A 10 -2.12 1.00 -12.80
C VAL A 10 -2.79 -0.16 -13.52
N THR A 11 -2.39 -0.40 -14.76
CA THR A 11 -3.07 -1.36 -15.66
C THR A 11 -2.95 -2.81 -15.20
N PRO A 12 -3.85 -3.70 -15.68
CA PRO A 12 -3.77 -5.12 -15.37
C PRO A 12 -2.45 -5.77 -15.76
N TYR A 13 -1.89 -5.41 -16.91
CA TYR A 13 -0.60 -5.94 -17.34
C TYR A 13 0.52 -5.53 -16.37
N THR A 14 0.55 -4.26 -15.96
CA THR A 14 1.57 -3.74 -15.03
C THR A 14 1.46 -4.38 -13.65
N VAL A 15 0.24 -4.59 -13.16
CA VAL A 15 -0.02 -5.35 -11.92
C VAL A 15 0.40 -6.82 -12.09
N ALA A 16 0.05 -7.46 -13.20
CA ALA A 16 0.35 -8.88 -13.45
C ALA A 16 1.85 -9.16 -13.61
N LYS A 17 2.61 -8.20 -14.15
CA LYS A 17 4.08 -8.24 -14.25
C LYS A 17 4.77 -7.77 -12.97
N SER A 18 4.03 -7.54 -11.89
CA SER A 18 4.55 -7.13 -10.58
C SER A 18 5.35 -5.81 -10.61
N ARG A 19 5.06 -4.92 -11.57
CA ARG A 19 5.72 -3.61 -11.73
C ARG A 19 5.16 -2.53 -10.79
N THR A 20 4.15 -2.87 -9.98
CA THR A 20 3.44 -1.96 -9.07
C THR A 20 4.38 -1.22 -8.10
N GLY A 21 5.38 -1.91 -7.55
CA GLY A 21 6.34 -1.31 -6.62
C GLY A 21 7.17 -0.20 -7.28
N GLY A 22 7.67 -0.46 -8.48
CA GLY A 22 8.40 0.52 -9.28
C GLY A 22 7.55 1.74 -9.68
N VAL A 23 6.28 1.54 -10.03
CA VAL A 23 5.32 2.62 -10.29
C VAL A 23 5.11 3.48 -9.04
N LEU A 24 4.78 2.86 -7.90
CA LEU A 24 4.58 3.56 -6.63
C LEU A 24 5.83 4.29 -6.15
N SER A 25 7.00 3.68 -6.33
CA SER A 25 8.30 4.29 -5.98
C SER A 25 8.50 5.61 -6.73
N ARG A 26 8.25 5.61 -8.04
CA ARG A 26 8.38 6.81 -8.88
C ARG A 26 7.34 7.88 -8.54
N LEU A 27 6.10 7.48 -8.26
CA LEU A 27 5.05 8.42 -7.84
C LEU A 27 5.39 9.08 -6.51
N LEU A 28 5.56 8.28 -5.45
CA LEU A 28 5.64 8.76 -4.07
C LEU A 28 6.92 9.55 -3.77
N SER A 29 7.98 9.40 -4.56
CA SER A 29 9.22 10.15 -4.38
C SER A 29 9.29 11.45 -5.21
N ARG A 30 8.32 11.72 -6.09
CA ARG A 30 8.38 12.83 -7.06
C ARG A 30 7.17 13.75 -7.04
N ILE A 31 6.21 13.48 -6.17
CA ILE A 31 5.02 14.31 -6.00
C ILE A 31 4.94 14.86 -4.58
N SER A 32 4.36 16.05 -4.46
CA SER A 32 3.98 16.71 -3.21
C SER A 32 2.60 16.29 -2.70
N LEU A 33 1.87 15.51 -3.50
CA LEU A 33 0.49 15.11 -3.22
C LEU A 33 0.39 14.07 -2.11
N GLU A 34 -0.71 14.16 -1.36
CA GLU A 34 -1.09 13.16 -0.39
C GLU A 34 -1.74 11.96 -1.08
N LEU A 35 -1.20 10.74 -0.91
CA LEU A 35 -1.93 9.51 -1.19
C LEU A 35 -3.06 9.35 -0.17
N VAL A 36 -4.31 9.57 -0.60
CA VAL A 36 -5.50 9.50 0.27
C VAL A 36 -6.15 8.12 0.27
N GLY A 37 -5.87 7.31 -0.75
CA GLY A 37 -6.32 5.93 -0.76
C GLY A 37 -5.78 5.14 -1.94
N ALA A 38 -5.89 3.83 -1.78
CA ALA A 38 -5.50 2.82 -2.75
C ALA A 38 -6.51 1.67 -2.68
N GLN A 39 -6.86 1.06 -3.81
CA GLN A 39 -7.72 -0.11 -3.86
C GLN A 39 -7.36 -0.98 -5.07
N MET A 40 -7.32 -2.29 -4.87
CA MET A 40 -7.33 -3.23 -5.99
C MET A 40 -8.74 -3.24 -6.56
N VAL A 41 -8.87 -3.03 -7.86
CA VAL A 41 -10.15 -2.98 -8.56
C VAL A 41 -10.15 -3.99 -9.68
N ALA A 42 -11.33 -4.54 -9.98
CA ALA A 42 -11.54 -5.35 -11.17
C ALA A 42 -12.85 -4.87 -11.80
N LEU A 43 -12.76 -4.11 -12.89
CA LEU A 43 -13.89 -3.34 -13.40
C LEU A 43 -14.91 -4.28 -14.05
N ASP A 44 -16.18 -4.03 -13.80
CA ASP A 44 -17.26 -4.64 -14.57
C ASP A 44 -17.41 -3.97 -15.95
N LYS A 45 -18.23 -4.56 -16.81
CA LYS A 45 -18.42 -4.10 -18.20
C LYS A 45 -18.98 -2.68 -18.27
N GLU A 46 -19.93 -2.33 -17.40
CA GLU A 46 -20.59 -1.02 -17.38
C GLU A 46 -19.61 0.08 -16.98
N THR A 47 -18.87 -0.14 -15.89
CA THR A 47 -17.87 0.80 -15.38
C THR A 47 -16.69 0.95 -16.34
N THR A 48 -16.29 -0.14 -16.99
CA THR A 48 -15.24 -0.12 -18.03
C THR A 48 -15.67 0.75 -19.22
N GLU A 49 -16.89 0.57 -19.72
CA GLU A 49 -17.41 1.37 -20.83
C GLU A 49 -17.53 2.85 -20.46
N ALA A 50 -18.11 3.15 -19.29
CA ALA A 50 -18.22 4.52 -18.81
C ALA A 50 -16.84 5.19 -18.64
N PHE A 51 -15.85 4.44 -18.15
CA PHE A 51 -14.49 4.95 -18.02
C PHE A 51 -13.84 5.23 -19.38
N ALA A 52 -13.97 4.31 -20.34
CA ALA A 52 -13.47 4.50 -21.70
C ALA A 52 -14.08 5.74 -22.37
N GLN A 53 -15.39 5.94 -22.25
CA GLN A 53 -16.07 7.11 -22.78
C GLN A 53 -15.58 8.43 -22.17
N ILE A 54 -15.26 8.46 -20.86
CA ILE A 54 -14.67 9.65 -20.23
C ILE A 54 -13.30 9.95 -20.87
N ILE A 55 -12.48 8.93 -21.14
CA ILE A 55 -11.15 9.10 -21.75
C ILE A 55 -11.25 9.57 -23.21
N GLU A 56 -12.20 9.04 -23.99
CA GLU A 56 -12.40 9.42 -25.40
C GLU A 56 -12.95 10.84 -25.56
N ASN A 57 -13.66 11.33 -24.55
CA ASN A 57 -14.15 12.71 -24.51
C ASN A 57 -13.10 13.73 -24.03
N ARG A 58 -11.85 13.31 -23.83
CA ARG A 58 -10.74 14.23 -23.49
C ARG A 58 -10.56 15.30 -24.57
N ASN A 59 -10.24 16.51 -24.12
CA ASN A 59 -10.02 17.67 -24.96
C ASN A 59 -8.77 17.49 -25.86
N LEU A 60 -8.92 17.78 -27.15
CA LEU A 60 -7.89 17.64 -28.18
C LEU A 60 -6.70 18.61 -28.00
N ALA A 61 -6.88 19.69 -27.24
CA ALA A 61 -5.78 20.61 -26.91
C ALA A 61 -4.73 19.99 -25.97
N ALA A 62 -5.10 18.92 -25.24
CA ALA A 62 -4.26 18.30 -24.20
C ALA A 62 -3.62 16.96 -24.63
N CYS A 63 -4.00 16.40 -25.79
CA CYS A 63 -3.41 15.18 -26.34
C CYS A 63 -3.70 15.04 -27.85
N CYS A 64 -2.85 14.34 -28.60
CA CYS A 64 -3.18 14.00 -29.99
C CYS A 64 -4.41 13.07 -30.04
N GLY A 65 -5.35 13.34 -30.97
CA GLY A 65 -6.62 12.61 -31.06
C GLY A 65 -6.48 11.08 -31.14
N ALA A 66 -5.40 10.58 -31.76
CA ALA A 66 -5.11 9.15 -31.80
C ALA A 66 -4.90 8.53 -30.40
N THR A 67 -4.26 9.24 -29.47
CA THR A 67 -3.94 8.71 -28.13
C THR A 67 -5.18 8.44 -27.29
N ARG A 68 -6.19 9.32 -27.34
CA ARG A 68 -7.43 9.13 -26.56
C ARG A 68 -8.24 7.92 -27.07
N ASP A 69 -8.31 7.73 -28.38
CA ASP A 69 -9.06 6.64 -29.00
C ASP A 69 -8.36 5.29 -28.76
N ILE A 70 -7.01 5.29 -28.81
CA ILE A 70 -6.18 4.13 -28.46
C ILE A 70 -6.34 3.76 -26.98
N LEU A 71 -6.32 4.74 -26.06
CA LEU A 71 -6.55 4.49 -24.63
C LEU A 71 -7.96 3.99 -24.35
N GLY A 72 -8.99 4.58 -24.96
CA GLY A 72 -10.38 4.14 -24.83
C GLY A 72 -10.56 2.69 -25.30
N SER A 73 -9.96 2.35 -26.44
CA SER A 73 -9.92 0.98 -26.96
C SER A 73 -9.19 0.03 -26.01
N TYR A 74 -8.04 0.44 -25.48
CA TYR A 74 -7.27 -0.35 -24.50
C TYR A 74 -8.09 -0.63 -23.23
N ILE A 75 -8.81 0.38 -22.70
CA ILE A 75 -9.66 0.22 -21.51
C ILE A 75 -10.71 -0.86 -21.74
N ARG A 76 -11.45 -0.80 -22.86
CA ARG A 76 -12.48 -1.80 -23.18
C ARG A 76 -11.93 -3.21 -23.30
N GLN A 77 -10.75 -3.35 -23.91
CA GLN A 77 -10.15 -4.64 -24.19
C GLN A 77 -9.48 -5.28 -22.97
N ASN A 78 -8.86 -4.47 -22.09
CA ASN A 78 -7.93 -4.98 -21.08
C ASN A 78 -8.38 -4.75 -19.63
N LEU A 79 -9.18 -3.72 -19.34
CA LEU A 79 -9.58 -3.40 -17.96
C LEU A 79 -10.88 -4.08 -17.54
N GLY A 80 -11.77 -4.34 -18.48
CA GLY A 80 -13.04 -5.04 -18.25
C GLY A 80 -12.88 -6.56 -18.12
N PRO A 81 -13.98 -7.30 -17.92
CA PRO A 81 -13.97 -8.76 -17.95
C PRO A 81 -13.59 -9.29 -19.33
N SER A 82 -12.84 -10.38 -19.37
CA SER A 82 -12.68 -11.22 -20.56
C SER A 82 -14.00 -11.88 -20.98
N ASP A 83 -14.05 -12.43 -22.21
CA ASP A 83 -15.24 -13.13 -22.74
C ASP A 83 -15.68 -14.33 -21.88
N ASP A 84 -14.75 -14.95 -21.16
CA ASP A 84 -15.00 -16.04 -20.21
C ASP A 84 -15.48 -15.57 -18.83
N GLY A 85 -15.66 -14.25 -18.64
CA GLY A 85 -16.05 -13.62 -17.38
C GLY A 85 -14.90 -13.36 -16.41
N SER A 86 -13.66 -13.72 -16.76
CA SER A 86 -12.49 -13.48 -15.90
C SER A 86 -12.25 -11.98 -15.73
N LEU A 87 -12.27 -11.50 -14.48
CA LEU A 87 -12.00 -10.09 -14.16
C LEU A 87 -10.49 -9.81 -14.09
N HIS A 88 -10.07 -8.61 -14.48
CA HIS A 88 -8.67 -8.20 -14.51
C HIS A 88 -8.35 -7.20 -13.40
N ARG A 89 -7.34 -7.51 -12.58
CA ARG A 89 -6.95 -6.68 -11.43
C ARG A 89 -6.14 -5.47 -11.87
N SER A 90 -6.64 -4.28 -11.58
CA SER A 90 -5.92 -3.01 -11.65
C SER A 90 -5.70 -2.45 -10.25
N LEU A 91 -4.74 -1.54 -10.09
CA LEU A 91 -4.57 -0.78 -8.85
C LEU A 91 -5.04 0.66 -9.07
N PHE A 92 -6.04 1.08 -8.30
CA PHE A 92 -6.55 2.46 -8.32
C PHE A 92 -5.96 3.24 -7.14
N LEU A 93 -5.22 4.31 -7.44
CA LEU A 93 -4.59 5.22 -6.49
C LEU A 93 -5.24 6.59 -6.59
N VAL A 94 -5.53 7.20 -5.44
CA VAL A 94 -6.14 8.54 -5.40
C VAL A 94 -5.26 9.47 -4.57
N PHE A 95 -5.01 10.64 -5.14
CA PHE A 95 -4.14 11.65 -4.57
C PHE A 95 -4.89 12.97 -4.37
N ARG A 96 -4.52 13.70 -3.32
CA ARG A 96 -5.05 15.01 -2.96
C ARG A 96 -3.91 16.01 -2.85
N GLY A 97 -4.14 17.24 -3.30
CA GLY A 97 -3.21 18.34 -3.11
C GLY A 97 -3.52 19.50 -4.03
N ASP A 98 -2.53 20.34 -4.27
CA ASP A 98 -2.66 21.48 -5.16
C ASP A 98 -2.30 21.05 -6.59
N ASN A 99 -3.20 21.30 -7.55
CA ASN A 99 -3.05 20.89 -8.95
C ASN A 99 -2.67 19.40 -9.18
N PRO A 100 -3.35 18.44 -8.53
CA PRO A 100 -2.93 17.04 -8.50
C PRO A 100 -2.84 16.41 -9.89
N THR A 101 -3.75 16.79 -10.78
CA THR A 101 -3.78 16.25 -12.15
C THR A 101 -2.52 16.61 -12.94
N LYS A 102 -2.04 17.86 -12.84
CA LYS A 102 -0.84 18.30 -13.57
C LYS A 102 0.41 17.59 -13.06
N GLU A 103 0.53 17.45 -11.74
CA GLU A 103 1.68 16.81 -11.12
C GLU A 103 1.73 15.32 -11.44
N LEU A 104 0.60 14.61 -11.31
CA LEU A 104 0.50 13.20 -11.69
C LEU A 104 0.74 12.98 -13.19
N SER A 105 0.17 13.80 -14.08
CA SER A 105 0.39 13.67 -15.52
C SER A 105 1.84 13.88 -15.90
N THR A 106 2.55 14.79 -15.22
CA THR A 106 3.97 15.05 -15.44
C THR A 106 4.81 13.83 -15.06
N VAL A 107 4.59 13.25 -13.88
CA VAL A 107 5.34 12.07 -13.43
C VAL A 107 4.99 10.81 -14.24
N CYS A 108 3.73 10.67 -14.64
CA CYS A 108 3.29 9.57 -15.51
C CYS A 108 3.88 9.68 -16.93
N GLY A 109 4.11 10.90 -17.41
CA GLY A 109 4.65 11.18 -18.74
C GLY A 109 3.59 11.16 -19.84
N THR A 110 4.00 11.51 -21.05
CA THR A 110 3.19 11.41 -22.27
C THR A 110 3.50 10.10 -23.00
N PHE A 111 2.77 9.81 -24.08
CA PHE A 111 3.18 8.77 -25.02
C PHE A 111 4.04 9.45 -26.08
N GLN A 112 5.37 9.30 -25.99
CA GLN A 112 6.28 9.86 -26.98
C GLN A 112 6.14 9.12 -28.32
N LYS A 113 6.30 9.85 -29.43
CA LYS A 113 6.38 9.29 -30.79
C LYS A 113 7.83 9.05 -31.25
N ASP A 114 8.81 9.51 -30.47
CA ASP A 114 10.21 9.54 -30.86
C ASP A 114 10.87 8.16 -30.70
N ALA A 115 10.22 7.12 -31.22
CA ALA A 115 10.70 5.74 -31.23
C ALA A 115 11.74 5.45 -32.34
N ASP A 116 12.08 6.46 -33.16
CA ASP A 116 12.99 6.28 -34.29
C ASP A 116 14.48 6.43 -33.90
N ASP A 117 14.78 7.01 -32.74
CA ASP A 117 16.14 7.16 -32.22
C ASP A 117 16.26 6.56 -30.81
N LEU A 118 17.04 5.48 -30.68
CA LEU A 118 17.31 4.85 -29.40
C LEU A 118 17.98 5.82 -28.40
N GLU A 119 18.75 6.79 -28.90
CA GLU A 119 19.40 7.80 -28.08
C GLU A 119 18.42 8.88 -27.58
N ALA A 120 17.22 8.97 -28.15
CA ALA A 120 16.14 9.86 -27.69
C ALA A 120 15.25 9.21 -26.62
N VAL A 121 15.31 7.88 -26.45
CA VAL A 121 14.54 7.16 -25.43
C VAL A 121 15.09 7.51 -24.04
N THR A 122 14.25 8.15 -23.22
CA THR A 122 14.60 8.46 -21.83
C THR A 122 13.95 7.47 -20.86
N GLY A 123 14.31 7.54 -19.57
CA GLY A 123 13.65 6.78 -18.50
C GLY A 123 13.03 7.70 -17.45
N GLU A 124 12.67 8.92 -17.85
CA GLU A 124 12.29 9.99 -16.93
C GLU A 124 10.94 9.72 -16.29
N SER A 125 9.92 9.39 -17.08
CA SER A 125 8.56 9.16 -16.63
C SER A 125 8.26 7.70 -16.30
N ILE A 126 7.07 7.43 -15.76
CA ILE A 126 6.58 6.06 -15.54
C ILE A 126 6.36 5.36 -16.89
N ARG A 127 5.80 6.06 -17.87
CA ARG A 127 5.55 5.50 -19.20
C ARG A 127 6.83 5.19 -19.92
N ASP A 128 7.83 6.05 -19.84
CA ASP A 128 9.13 5.81 -20.48
C ASP A 128 9.80 4.53 -19.97
N THR A 129 9.51 4.14 -18.71
CA THR A 129 10.09 2.94 -18.10
C THR A 129 9.26 1.67 -18.33
N TYR A 130 7.93 1.78 -18.34
CA TYR A 130 7.04 0.61 -18.23
C TYR A 130 5.98 0.50 -19.32
N ALA A 131 5.73 1.55 -20.09
CA ALA A 131 4.81 1.52 -21.21
C ALA A 131 5.51 0.99 -22.45
N ASP A 132 4.73 0.34 -23.32
CA ASP A 132 5.20 -0.19 -24.58
C ASP A 132 4.27 0.32 -25.69
N LEU A 133 4.85 0.89 -26.75
CA LEU A 133 4.14 1.39 -27.92
C LEU A 133 4.86 0.86 -29.16
N ILE A 134 4.32 -0.21 -29.76
CA ILE A 134 4.96 -0.92 -30.86
C ILE A 134 4.13 -0.76 -32.12
N TYR A 135 4.71 -0.17 -33.15
CA TYR A 135 4.11 -0.04 -34.48
C TYR A 135 4.45 -1.25 -35.37
N THR A 136 3.70 -1.43 -36.46
CA THR A 136 3.93 -2.52 -37.43
C THR A 136 5.24 -2.35 -38.21
N ASP A 137 5.66 -1.10 -38.40
CA ASP A 137 6.79 -0.69 -39.21
C ASP A 137 7.24 0.73 -38.83
N GLU A 138 8.37 1.17 -39.40
CA GLU A 138 8.99 2.48 -39.16
C GLU A 138 8.13 3.66 -39.63
N SER A 139 7.07 3.45 -40.42
CA SER A 139 6.17 4.56 -40.79
C SER A 139 5.32 5.04 -39.61
N GLN A 140 5.26 4.24 -38.52
CA GLN A 140 4.46 4.48 -37.32
C GLN A 140 2.96 4.78 -37.60
N GLN A 141 2.44 4.31 -38.74
CA GLN A 141 1.05 4.55 -39.14
C GLN A 141 0.08 3.55 -38.50
N THR A 142 0.51 2.30 -38.32
CA THR A 142 -0.33 1.23 -37.76
C THR A 142 0.24 0.73 -36.44
N LEU A 143 -0.56 0.84 -35.38
CA LEU A 143 -0.21 0.34 -34.07
C LEU A 143 -0.39 -1.17 -33.99
N ARG A 144 0.66 -1.90 -33.59
CA ARG A 144 0.63 -3.35 -33.40
C ARG A 144 0.32 -3.75 -31.97
N TYR A 145 0.92 -3.06 -31.00
CA TYR A 145 0.76 -3.36 -29.57
C TYR A 145 0.88 -2.08 -28.75
N PHE A 146 0.04 -1.96 -27.73
CA PHE A 146 0.04 -0.82 -26.82
C PHE A 146 -0.24 -1.26 -25.39
N GLU A 147 0.66 -0.87 -24.50
CA GLU A 147 0.51 -0.99 -23.06
C GLU A 147 0.84 0.36 -22.42
N PRO A 148 -0.11 1.06 -21.80
CA PRO A 148 0.13 2.40 -21.27
C PRO A 148 0.82 2.43 -19.91
N ALA A 149 0.97 1.28 -19.25
CA ALA A 149 1.40 1.08 -17.87
C ALA A 149 0.49 1.68 -16.79
N VAL A 150 0.14 2.95 -16.96
CA VAL A 150 -0.73 3.73 -16.08
C VAL A 150 -1.67 4.64 -16.88
N ILE A 151 -2.89 4.80 -16.36
CA ILE A 151 -3.90 5.73 -16.85
C ILE A 151 -4.13 6.79 -15.78
N THR A 152 -3.98 8.05 -16.15
CA THR A 152 -4.23 9.22 -15.30
C THR A 152 -4.94 10.28 -16.12
N ALA A 153 -5.66 11.18 -15.45
CA ALA A 153 -6.27 12.33 -16.09
C ALA A 153 -5.23 13.31 -16.64
N SER A 154 -5.55 14.00 -17.73
CA SER A 154 -4.75 15.14 -18.24
C SER A 154 -5.28 16.49 -17.77
N GLU A 155 -6.57 16.57 -17.41
CA GLU A 155 -7.22 17.79 -16.92
C GLU A 155 -8.06 17.52 -15.68
N GLN A 156 -8.22 18.54 -14.83
CA GLN A 156 -8.95 18.39 -13.57
C GLN A 156 -10.43 18.00 -13.78
N LYS A 157 -11.08 18.51 -14.83
CA LYS A 157 -12.47 18.16 -15.18
C LYS A 157 -12.63 16.67 -15.50
N GLU A 158 -11.65 16.09 -16.18
CA GLU A 158 -11.62 14.67 -16.49
C GLU A 158 -11.39 13.85 -15.22
N ALA A 159 -10.44 14.25 -14.37
CA ALA A 159 -10.22 13.63 -13.07
C ALA A 159 -11.51 13.59 -12.24
N GLU A 160 -12.25 14.69 -12.19
CA GLU A 160 -13.53 14.78 -11.48
C GLU A 160 -14.60 13.85 -12.06
N ALA A 161 -14.67 13.68 -13.38
CA ALA A 161 -15.61 12.75 -14.02
C ALA A 161 -15.31 11.30 -13.62
N VAL A 162 -14.04 10.90 -13.65
CA VAL A 162 -13.60 9.56 -13.23
C VAL A 162 -13.83 9.35 -11.73
N ILE A 163 -13.50 10.34 -10.90
CA ILE A 163 -13.76 10.28 -9.45
C ILE A 163 -15.26 10.13 -9.17
N ARG A 164 -16.14 10.83 -9.90
CA ARG A 164 -17.61 10.66 -9.77
C ARG A 164 -18.09 9.27 -10.19
N LEU A 165 -17.51 8.68 -11.23
CA LEU A 165 -17.80 7.31 -11.65
C LEU A 165 -17.41 6.33 -10.52
N PHE A 166 -16.16 6.40 -10.04
CA PHE A 166 -15.67 5.50 -9.00
C PHE A 166 -16.33 5.76 -7.63
N ALA A 167 -16.75 6.99 -7.30
CA ALA A 167 -17.48 7.28 -6.07
C ALA A 167 -18.83 6.54 -5.99
N LYS A 168 -19.47 6.28 -7.13
CA LYS A 168 -20.72 5.50 -7.20
C LYS A 168 -20.46 4.00 -7.14
N TRP A 169 -19.43 3.55 -7.85
CA TRP A 169 -19.13 2.13 -8.04
C TRP A 169 -18.36 1.51 -6.87
N LEU A 170 -17.27 2.12 -6.44
CA LEU A 170 -16.32 1.55 -5.48
C LEU A 170 -16.93 1.09 -4.14
N PRO A 171 -17.93 1.79 -3.54
CA PRO A 171 -18.58 1.34 -2.31
C PRO A 171 -19.32 0.00 -2.43
N THR A 172 -19.67 -0.43 -3.64
CA THR A 172 -20.34 -1.73 -3.86
C THR A 172 -19.34 -2.87 -4.09
N GLN A 173 -18.05 -2.57 -4.08
CA GLN A 173 -16.99 -3.51 -4.42
C GLN A 173 -16.24 -4.00 -3.19
N ASN A 174 -15.87 -5.27 -3.20
CA ASN A 174 -14.94 -5.82 -2.21
C ASN A 174 -13.51 -5.37 -2.54
N ASN A 175 -12.73 -5.03 -1.53
CA ASN A 175 -11.32 -4.70 -1.68
C ASN A 175 -10.44 -5.93 -1.95
N LEU A 176 -10.87 -7.09 -1.46
CA LEU A 176 -10.22 -8.37 -1.68
C LEU A 176 -10.78 -8.98 -2.97
N ILE A 177 -9.96 -9.02 -4.02
CA ILE A 177 -10.41 -9.46 -5.33
C ILE A 177 -10.41 -11.00 -5.41
N HIS A 178 -11.59 -11.54 -5.72
CA HIS A 178 -11.79 -12.92 -6.12
C HIS A 178 -12.13 -12.98 -7.60
N ASN A 179 -11.17 -13.40 -8.45
CA ASN A 179 -11.30 -13.34 -9.91
C ASN A 179 -10.77 -14.59 -10.62
N ARG A 180 -10.74 -15.73 -9.92
CA ARG A 180 -10.30 -17.02 -10.44
C ARG A 180 -11.30 -18.10 -10.03
N SER A 181 -11.21 -19.27 -10.66
CA SER A 181 -12.07 -20.41 -10.33
C SER A 181 -11.78 -20.95 -8.92
N GLU A 182 -12.76 -21.63 -8.32
CA GLU A 182 -12.60 -22.33 -7.03
C GLU A 182 -11.42 -23.31 -7.03
N GLU A 183 -11.18 -23.97 -8.17
CA GLU A 183 -10.05 -24.90 -8.32
C GLU A 183 -8.70 -24.18 -8.15
N TYR A 184 -8.57 -22.95 -8.63
CA TYR A 184 -7.35 -22.17 -8.43
C TYR A 184 -7.09 -21.91 -6.95
N TYR A 185 -8.13 -21.71 -6.13
CA TYR A 185 -7.97 -21.39 -4.72
C TYR A 185 -7.63 -22.61 -3.85
N LYS A 186 -7.71 -23.84 -4.39
CA LYS A 186 -7.26 -25.03 -3.67
C LYS A 186 -5.74 -24.99 -3.48
N GLY A 187 -5.32 -24.91 -2.21
CA GLY A 187 -3.88 -24.85 -1.85
C GLY A 187 -3.24 -23.48 -2.07
N VAL A 188 -4.04 -22.43 -2.27
CA VAL A 188 -3.58 -21.04 -2.30
C VAL A 188 -3.66 -20.45 -0.89
N GLU A 189 -2.57 -19.86 -0.44
CA GLU A 189 -2.50 -19.13 0.81
C GLU A 189 -2.66 -17.63 0.56
N ARG A 190 -3.17 -16.92 1.57
CA ARG A 190 -3.16 -15.47 1.64
C ARG A 190 -2.39 -15.04 2.88
N THR A 191 -1.58 -14.00 2.73
CA THR A 191 -0.84 -13.40 3.84
C THR A 191 -1.03 -11.90 3.86
N LEU A 192 -1.16 -11.34 5.06
CA LEU A 192 -1.18 -9.90 5.25
C LEU A 192 0.25 -9.34 5.27
N VAL A 193 0.42 -8.17 4.69
CA VAL A 193 1.61 -7.33 4.82
C VAL A 193 1.18 -5.92 5.20
N ILE A 194 1.88 -5.31 6.15
CA ILE A 194 1.70 -3.90 6.51
C ILE A 194 3.01 -3.16 6.23
N ILE A 195 2.94 -2.14 5.38
CA ILE A 195 3.99 -1.13 5.27
C ILE A 195 3.73 -0.10 6.36
N LYS A 196 4.62 -0.07 7.35
CA LYS A 196 4.44 0.63 8.62
C LYS A 196 4.49 2.16 8.49
N PRO A 197 3.97 2.91 9.49
CA PRO A 197 3.87 4.37 9.45
C PRO A 197 5.16 5.16 9.21
N ASP A 198 6.31 4.64 9.62
CA ASP A 198 7.60 5.27 9.38
C ASP A 198 7.88 5.52 7.89
N ASN A 199 7.35 4.69 7.00
CA ASN A 199 7.51 4.84 5.55
C ASN A 199 6.66 5.98 4.95
N TRP A 200 5.74 6.55 5.72
CA TRP A 200 4.77 7.55 5.26
C TRP A 200 4.99 8.93 5.89
N ARG A 201 6.05 9.09 6.71
CA ARG A 201 6.38 10.36 7.40
C ARG A 201 6.80 11.47 6.44
N TYR A 202 7.44 11.11 5.34
CA TYR A 202 7.93 12.02 4.32
C TYR A 202 7.81 11.36 2.95
N ALA A 203 7.74 12.18 1.90
CA ALA A 203 7.76 11.70 0.52
C ALA A 203 9.02 10.85 0.29
N SER A 204 8.83 9.60 -0.12
CA SER A 204 9.94 8.67 -0.33
C SER A 204 9.55 7.54 -1.27
N SER A 205 10.56 6.94 -1.89
CA SER A 205 10.43 5.73 -2.71
C SER A 205 10.23 4.46 -1.88
N ARG A 206 10.43 4.52 -0.55
CA ARG A 206 10.52 3.34 0.33
C ARG A 206 9.31 2.42 0.23
N PRO A 207 8.03 2.89 0.31
CA PRO A 207 6.89 2.00 0.15
C PRO A 207 6.90 1.23 -1.17
N GLY A 208 7.22 1.91 -2.28
CA GLY A 208 7.32 1.29 -3.60
C GLY A 208 8.44 0.28 -3.70
N MET A 209 9.63 0.59 -3.17
CA MET A 209 10.77 -0.34 -3.13
C MET A 209 10.48 -1.58 -2.29
N ILE A 210 9.77 -1.44 -1.17
CA ILE A 210 9.34 -2.58 -0.33
C ILE A 210 8.40 -3.50 -1.12
N ILE A 211 7.41 -2.93 -1.82
CA ILE A 211 6.50 -3.69 -2.69
C ILE A 211 7.27 -4.38 -3.82
N ASP A 212 8.25 -3.69 -4.41
CA ASP A 212 9.11 -4.25 -5.46
C ASP A 212 9.95 -5.44 -4.97
N MET A 213 10.44 -5.39 -3.73
CA MET A 213 11.12 -6.55 -3.13
C MET A 213 10.18 -7.74 -2.94
N PHE A 214 8.96 -7.53 -2.45
CA PHE A 214 7.96 -8.60 -2.33
C PHE A 214 7.53 -9.18 -3.68
N SER A 215 7.59 -8.38 -4.74
CA SER A 215 7.29 -8.75 -6.12
C SER A 215 8.09 -9.99 -6.60
N ARG A 216 9.31 -10.16 -6.07
CA ARG A 216 10.21 -11.30 -6.36
C ARG A 216 9.69 -12.66 -5.88
N SER A 217 8.66 -12.67 -5.04
CA SER A 217 8.01 -13.90 -4.56
C SER A 217 7.19 -14.62 -5.63
N GLY A 218 6.80 -13.92 -6.70
CA GLY A 218 5.81 -14.40 -7.68
C GLY A 218 4.37 -14.44 -7.14
N LEU A 219 4.12 -13.90 -5.93
CA LEU A 219 2.79 -13.76 -5.37
C LEU A 219 2.04 -12.59 -5.98
N LYS A 220 0.70 -12.65 -5.92
CA LYS A 220 -0.18 -11.63 -6.50
C LYS A 220 -0.73 -10.73 -5.40
N ILE A 221 -0.69 -9.41 -5.61
CA ILE A 221 -1.45 -8.48 -4.76
C ILE A 221 -2.92 -8.62 -5.13
N VAL A 222 -3.75 -8.96 -4.14
CA VAL A 222 -5.21 -9.17 -4.31
C VAL A 222 -6.05 -8.18 -3.51
N ALA A 223 -5.46 -7.50 -2.53
CA ALA A 223 -6.06 -6.37 -1.84
C ALA A 223 -4.98 -5.36 -1.46
N ILE A 224 -5.36 -4.08 -1.42
CA ILE A 224 -4.52 -3.00 -0.93
C ILE A 224 -5.40 -1.89 -0.36
N LYS A 225 -5.03 -1.31 0.77
CA LYS A 225 -5.69 -0.10 1.27
C LYS A 225 -4.74 0.76 2.09
N VAL A 226 -4.99 2.07 2.08
CA VAL A 226 -4.40 3.00 3.04
C VAL A 226 -5.30 3.00 4.28
N LEU A 227 -4.72 2.79 5.45
CA LEU A 227 -5.44 2.70 6.71
C LEU A 227 -4.76 3.59 7.75
N LYS A 228 -5.55 4.38 8.47
CA LYS A 228 -5.14 4.96 9.75
C LYS A 228 -5.71 4.08 10.85
N MET A 229 -4.88 3.17 11.35
CA MET A 229 -5.32 2.14 12.29
C MET A 229 -5.88 2.81 13.55
N SER A 230 -7.08 2.39 13.98
CA SER A 230 -7.64 2.86 15.25
C SER A 230 -6.85 2.29 16.44
N VAL A 231 -6.96 2.91 17.61
CA VAL A 231 -6.34 2.39 18.84
C VAL A 231 -6.86 0.97 19.12
N ALA A 232 -8.17 0.76 18.98
CA ALA A 232 -8.79 -0.53 19.18
C ALA A 232 -8.30 -1.59 18.18
N GLN A 233 -8.14 -1.24 16.90
CA GLN A 233 -7.53 -2.13 15.90
C GLN A 233 -6.09 -2.48 16.27
N ALA A 234 -5.27 -1.51 16.68
CA ALA A 234 -3.88 -1.74 17.07
C ALA A 234 -3.78 -2.68 18.28
N ILE A 235 -4.63 -2.48 19.31
CA ILE A 235 -4.68 -3.35 20.49
C ILE A 235 -5.09 -4.77 20.09
N ARG A 236 -6.17 -4.93 19.31
CA ARG A 236 -6.62 -6.25 18.85
C ARG A 236 -5.55 -6.95 18.02
N PHE A 237 -4.83 -6.21 17.19
CA PHE A 237 -3.80 -6.73 16.30
C PHE A 237 -2.56 -7.21 17.06
N TYR A 238 -2.01 -6.35 17.93
CA TYR A 238 -0.76 -6.61 18.64
C TYR A 238 -0.95 -7.26 20.01
N GLY A 239 -2.18 -7.32 20.54
CA GLY A 239 -2.52 -7.92 21.83
C GLY A 239 -1.86 -9.28 22.11
N PRO A 240 -1.83 -10.24 21.15
CA PRO A 240 -1.14 -11.51 21.33
C PRO A 240 0.35 -11.40 21.66
N THR A 241 0.99 -10.27 21.33
CA THR A 241 2.42 -10.02 21.59
C THR A 241 2.69 -9.39 22.96
N LYS A 242 1.67 -8.85 23.65
CA LYS A 242 1.82 -8.10 24.91
C LYS A 242 2.48 -8.96 25.99
N GLU A 243 1.91 -10.13 26.28
CA GLU A 243 2.43 -11.03 27.32
C GLU A 243 3.82 -11.56 27.00
N GLY A 244 4.09 -11.87 25.74
CA GLY A 244 5.41 -12.33 25.30
C GLY A 244 6.48 -11.24 25.42
N LEU A 245 6.12 -9.99 25.11
CA LEU A 245 7.00 -8.83 25.26
C LEU A 245 7.31 -8.58 26.74
N LYS A 246 6.28 -8.57 27.59
CA LYS A 246 6.41 -8.39 29.03
C LYS A 246 7.35 -9.43 29.66
N LYS A 247 7.11 -10.72 29.42
CA LYS A 247 7.96 -11.82 29.92
C LYS A 247 9.42 -11.72 29.49
N ARG A 248 9.68 -11.17 28.30
CA ARG A 248 11.05 -11.02 27.78
C ARG A 248 11.76 -9.79 28.33
N LEU A 249 11.05 -8.67 28.48
CA LEU A 249 11.66 -7.39 28.84
C LEU A 249 11.74 -7.18 30.36
N ALA A 250 10.74 -7.61 31.12
CA ALA A 250 10.68 -7.35 32.55
C ALA A 250 11.94 -7.80 33.31
N PRO A 251 12.49 -9.02 33.10
CA PRO A 251 13.71 -9.44 33.79
C PRO A 251 14.95 -8.61 33.41
N ILE A 252 15.05 -8.22 32.14
CA ILE A 252 16.19 -7.43 31.63
C ILE A 252 16.20 -6.05 32.30
N TYR A 253 15.05 -5.39 32.33
CA TYR A 253 14.95 -4.03 32.88
C TYR A 253 14.88 -4.01 34.41
N GLY A 254 14.39 -5.08 35.06
CA GLY A 254 14.51 -5.27 36.50
C GLY A 254 15.97 -5.35 36.94
N MET A 255 16.78 -6.15 36.23
CA MET A 255 18.23 -6.24 36.45
C MET A 255 18.94 -4.91 36.18
N GLN A 256 18.64 -4.23 35.07
CA GLN A 256 19.23 -2.92 34.77
C GLN A 256 18.85 -1.85 35.82
N ALA A 257 17.62 -1.87 36.33
CA ALA A 257 17.19 -0.99 37.40
C ALA A 257 17.98 -1.27 38.69
N ARG A 258 18.17 -2.55 39.03
CA ARG A 258 19.02 -2.96 40.16
C ARG A 258 20.44 -2.41 40.00
N GLU A 259 21.10 -2.69 38.88
CA GLU A 259 22.48 -2.23 38.60
C GLU A 259 22.61 -0.70 38.68
N LEU A 260 21.61 0.02 38.16
CA LEU A 260 21.57 1.48 38.23
C LEU A 260 21.46 1.98 39.68
N LEU A 261 20.58 1.38 40.49
CA LEU A 261 20.38 1.74 41.89
C LEU A 261 21.60 1.39 42.76
N GLU A 262 22.18 0.20 42.58
CA GLU A 262 23.40 -0.20 43.30
C GLU A 262 24.55 0.77 43.01
N ARG A 263 24.70 1.17 41.74
CA ARG A 263 25.75 2.12 41.32
C ARG A 263 25.51 3.53 41.86
N GLU A 264 24.29 4.04 41.75
CA GLU A 264 23.97 5.43 42.11
C GLU A 264 23.99 5.65 43.62
N PHE A 265 23.48 4.67 44.39
CA PHE A 265 23.36 4.78 45.84
C PHE A 265 24.46 4.04 46.61
N ASN A 266 25.32 3.28 45.92
CA ASN A 266 26.41 2.51 46.50
C ASN A 266 25.94 1.55 47.61
N ILE A 267 24.82 0.86 47.36
CA ILE A 267 24.24 -0.13 48.26
C ILE A 267 24.11 -1.47 47.53
N PRO A 268 24.34 -2.63 48.18
CA PRO A 268 24.04 -3.92 47.60
C PRO A 268 22.54 -4.22 47.69
N LEU A 269 21.92 -4.66 46.60
CA LEU A 269 20.52 -5.09 46.59
C LEU A 269 20.43 -6.62 46.59
N THR A 270 19.45 -7.17 47.30
CA THR A 270 19.23 -8.62 47.40
C THR A 270 18.53 -9.17 46.17
N GLU A 271 18.63 -10.48 45.94
CA GLU A 271 17.87 -11.17 44.87
C GLU A 271 16.34 -11.01 45.03
N GLU A 272 15.85 -10.93 46.26
CA GLU A 272 14.43 -10.68 46.54
C GLU A 272 13.99 -9.28 46.07
N LEU A 273 14.85 -8.27 46.24
CA LEU A 273 14.56 -6.93 45.75
C LEU A 273 14.67 -6.85 44.22
N GLU A 274 15.59 -7.60 43.60
CA GLU A 274 15.65 -7.71 42.13
C GLU A 274 14.35 -8.31 41.56
N LYS A 275 13.83 -9.35 42.20
CA LYS A 275 12.54 -9.92 41.82
C LYS A 275 11.41 -8.87 41.96
N THR A 276 11.43 -8.10 43.04
CA THR A 276 10.47 -7.00 43.25
C THR A 276 10.59 -5.92 42.16
N LEU A 277 11.81 -5.52 41.80
CA LEU A 277 12.06 -4.56 40.71
C LEU A 277 11.61 -5.10 39.34
N THR A 278 11.78 -6.40 39.12
CA THR A 278 11.30 -7.07 37.90
C THR A 278 9.78 -7.05 37.82
N GLU A 279 9.09 -7.46 38.89
CA GLU A 279 7.62 -7.54 38.96
C GLU A 279 6.94 -6.16 39.07
N SER A 280 7.71 -5.09 39.39
CA SER A 280 7.21 -3.71 39.43
C SER A 280 7.69 -2.90 38.22
N PHE A 281 8.93 -2.40 38.25
CA PHE A 281 9.49 -1.54 37.22
C PHE A 281 9.64 -2.27 35.88
N GLY A 282 10.12 -3.51 35.88
CA GLY A 282 10.28 -4.32 34.66
C GLY A 282 8.93 -4.55 33.95
N ASP A 283 7.91 -4.93 34.71
CA ASP A 283 6.54 -5.11 34.24
C ASP A 283 5.96 -3.81 33.67
N MET A 284 6.09 -2.69 34.40
CA MET A 284 5.66 -1.36 33.96
C MET A 284 6.37 -0.95 32.66
N TYR A 285 7.66 -1.23 32.54
CA TYR A 285 8.41 -0.94 31.32
C TYR A 285 7.93 -1.79 30.14
N GLY A 286 7.61 -3.06 30.37
CA GLY A 286 7.04 -3.95 29.36
C GLY A 286 5.70 -3.45 28.83
N GLU A 287 4.84 -2.96 29.72
CA GLU A 287 3.58 -2.31 29.36
C GLU A 287 3.80 -1.02 28.56
N GLU A 288 4.73 -0.16 28.98
CA GLU A 288 5.08 1.06 28.24
C GLU A 288 5.67 0.74 26.84
N GLN A 289 6.41 -0.37 26.68
CA GLN A 289 6.86 -0.79 25.34
C GLN A 289 5.69 -1.24 24.46
N PHE A 290 4.67 -1.88 25.03
CA PHE A 290 3.45 -2.21 24.29
C PHE A 290 2.70 -0.94 23.88
N GLU A 291 2.55 0.04 24.78
CA GLU A 291 1.96 1.34 24.48
C GLU A 291 2.68 2.05 23.33
N ARG A 292 4.02 1.98 23.27
CA ARG A 292 4.80 2.53 22.15
C ARG A 292 4.52 1.84 20.82
N ILE A 293 4.15 0.55 20.81
CA ILE A 293 3.73 -0.14 19.58
C ILE A 293 2.38 0.41 19.12
N ILE A 294 1.45 0.60 20.05
CA ILE A 294 0.13 1.18 19.78
C ILE A 294 0.29 2.62 19.26
N GLU A 295 1.06 3.45 19.96
CA GLU A 295 1.39 4.82 19.53
C GLU A 295 2.04 4.84 18.15
N PHE A 296 2.97 3.92 17.88
CA PHE A 296 3.65 3.88 16.58
C PHE A 296 2.68 3.54 15.44
N MET A 297 1.70 2.66 15.67
CA MET A 297 0.79 2.15 14.63
C MET A 297 -0.48 2.99 14.46
N ALA A 298 -1.02 3.53 15.55
CA ALA A 298 -2.22 4.37 15.57
C ALA A 298 -1.88 5.87 15.62
N GLY A 299 -0.69 6.25 16.07
CA GLY A 299 -0.27 7.64 16.29
C GLY A 299 -0.75 8.24 17.61
N ILE A 300 -1.33 7.42 18.50
CA ILE A 300 -1.98 7.82 19.74
C ILE A 300 -1.76 6.71 20.78
N LYS A 301 -1.44 7.07 22.02
CA LYS A 301 -1.41 6.11 23.14
C LYS A 301 -2.81 5.85 23.69
N THR A 302 -3.00 4.70 24.34
CA THR A 302 -4.33 4.30 24.83
C THR A 302 -4.93 5.28 25.84
N TYR A 303 -4.08 5.85 26.70
CA TYR A 303 -4.49 6.79 27.76
C TYR A 303 -4.62 8.25 27.29
N GLU A 304 -4.35 8.57 26.03
CA GLU A 304 -4.51 9.92 25.47
C GLU A 304 -5.94 10.16 24.93
N ARG A 305 -6.78 9.12 24.88
CA ARG A 305 -8.17 9.18 24.44
C ARG A 305 -9.07 8.35 25.34
N ALA A 306 -10.35 8.71 25.38
CA ALA A 306 -11.35 7.91 26.06
C ALA A 306 -11.57 6.58 25.30
N GLU A 307 -11.96 5.53 26.00
CA GLU A 307 -12.12 4.18 25.41
C GLU A 307 -13.19 4.16 24.32
N GLU A 308 -14.22 5.02 24.44
CA GLU A 308 -15.28 5.18 23.45
C GLU A 308 -14.77 5.73 22.11
N GLU A 309 -13.65 6.43 22.12
CA GLU A 309 -13.02 7.02 20.93
C GLU A 309 -11.99 6.08 20.28
N TRP A 310 -11.73 4.90 20.85
CA TRP A 310 -10.68 4.01 20.37
C TRP A 310 -10.97 3.38 19.01
N GLU A 311 -12.23 3.37 18.56
CA GLU A 311 -12.61 2.90 17.22
C GLU A 311 -12.45 3.97 16.14
N GLU A 312 -12.23 5.24 16.52
CA GLU A 312 -11.99 6.30 15.55
C GLU A 312 -10.67 6.07 14.79
N PRO A 313 -10.57 6.54 13.52
CA PRO A 313 -9.33 6.45 12.77
C PRO A 313 -8.15 7.11 13.52
N GLY A 314 -7.01 6.43 13.54
CA GLY A 314 -5.78 6.99 14.10
C GLY A 314 -5.24 8.18 13.32
N LEU A 315 -4.06 8.65 13.72
CA LEU A 315 -3.43 9.84 13.13
C LEU A 315 -2.47 9.51 11.99
N VAL A 316 -1.81 8.35 12.06
CA VAL A 316 -0.74 7.97 11.13
C VAL A 316 -1.22 6.97 10.09
N LYS A 317 -0.62 7.02 8.89
CA LYS A 317 -0.99 6.17 7.76
C LYS A 317 -0.14 4.91 7.73
N SER A 318 -0.78 3.78 7.49
CA SER A 318 -0.17 2.52 7.06
C SER A 318 -0.74 2.12 5.71
N MET A 319 -0.03 1.25 5.01
CA MET A 319 -0.57 0.57 3.83
C MET A 319 -0.67 -0.91 4.09
N ILE A 320 -1.89 -1.44 3.93
CA ILE A 320 -2.23 -2.83 4.14
C ILE A 320 -2.29 -3.49 2.77
N LEU A 321 -1.57 -4.60 2.60
CA LEU A 321 -1.58 -5.40 1.38
C LEU A 321 -1.93 -6.85 1.73
N VAL A 322 -2.64 -7.52 0.82
CA VAL A 322 -2.83 -8.96 0.88
C VAL A 322 -2.18 -9.58 -0.35
N TYR A 323 -1.23 -10.48 -0.10
CA TYR A 323 -0.58 -11.28 -1.13
C TYR A 323 -1.17 -12.68 -1.16
N GLU A 324 -1.30 -13.22 -2.37
CA GLU A 324 -1.93 -14.52 -2.63
C GLU A 324 -1.04 -15.40 -3.51
N GLY A 325 -0.95 -16.67 -3.15
CA GLY A 325 -0.32 -17.72 -3.94
C GLY A 325 0.11 -18.92 -3.09
N LYS A 326 0.80 -19.88 -3.72
CA LYS A 326 1.34 -21.04 -3.00
C LYS A 326 2.48 -20.62 -2.05
N ASP A 327 2.44 -21.12 -0.82
CA ASP A 327 3.43 -20.87 0.24
C ASP A 327 3.60 -19.35 0.53
N ALA A 328 2.50 -18.58 0.46
CA ALA A 328 2.54 -17.13 0.49
C ALA A 328 3.18 -16.59 1.78
N ILE A 329 2.84 -17.19 2.92
CA ILE A 329 3.34 -16.74 4.24
C ILE A 329 4.85 -16.94 4.30
N SER A 330 5.33 -18.15 3.99
CA SER A 330 6.75 -18.48 4.05
C SER A 330 7.58 -17.60 3.10
N LYS A 331 7.12 -17.43 1.85
CA LYS A 331 7.79 -16.58 0.86
C LYS A 331 7.91 -15.13 1.30
N ILE A 332 6.82 -14.53 1.77
CA ILE A 332 6.83 -13.14 2.25
C ILE A 332 7.75 -12.99 3.46
N ARG A 333 7.71 -13.92 4.42
CA ARG A 333 8.60 -13.88 5.60
C ARG A 333 10.07 -14.02 5.23
N SER A 334 10.39 -14.87 4.25
CA SER A 334 11.76 -15.02 3.75
C SER A 334 12.29 -13.72 3.15
N ILE A 335 11.47 -12.99 2.38
CA ILE A 335 11.87 -11.69 1.81
C ILE A 335 11.93 -10.60 2.89
N LEU A 336 11.05 -10.67 3.89
CA LEU A 336 11.00 -9.71 4.98
C LEU A 336 12.25 -9.78 5.87
N GLY A 337 12.73 -10.99 6.17
CA GLY A 337 13.89 -11.23 7.03
C GLY A 337 13.57 -11.25 8.52
N ALA A 338 14.59 -11.52 9.35
CA ALA A 338 14.46 -11.62 10.80
C ALA A 338 13.91 -10.31 11.42
N THR A 339 13.14 -10.42 12.52
CA THR A 339 12.46 -9.27 13.16
C THR A 339 13.42 -8.16 13.57
N ASP A 340 14.63 -8.53 13.98
CA ASP A 340 15.74 -7.63 14.28
C ASP A 340 16.55 -7.34 13.00
N PRO A 341 16.54 -6.09 12.48
CA PRO A 341 17.33 -5.68 11.31
C PRO A 341 18.81 -6.03 11.38
N THR A 342 19.40 -6.05 12.58
CA THR A 342 20.83 -6.34 12.76
C THR A 342 21.16 -7.81 12.48
N LYS A 343 20.16 -8.70 12.64
CA LYS A 343 20.24 -10.16 12.41
C LYS A 343 19.64 -10.59 11.07
N ALA A 344 19.02 -9.67 10.34
CA ALA A 344 18.42 -9.94 9.06
C ALA A 344 19.49 -10.08 7.97
N ALA A 345 19.31 -11.03 7.05
CA ALA A 345 20.26 -11.24 5.96
C ALA A 345 20.27 -10.05 4.98
N ALA A 346 21.41 -9.83 4.32
CA ALA A 346 21.54 -8.83 3.26
C ALA A 346 20.50 -9.06 2.16
N GLY A 347 19.92 -7.99 1.64
CA GLY A 347 18.87 -8.08 0.62
C GLY A 347 17.47 -8.45 1.14
N THR A 348 17.27 -8.54 2.46
CA THR A 348 15.93 -8.61 3.06
C THR A 348 15.39 -7.23 3.42
N ILE A 349 14.07 -7.04 3.39
CA ILE A 349 13.44 -5.72 3.64
C ILE A 349 13.84 -5.13 4.98
N ARG A 350 13.85 -5.95 6.05
CA ARG A 350 14.21 -5.47 7.39
C ARG A 350 15.67 -5.06 7.48
N ARG A 351 16.57 -5.71 6.74
CA ARG A 351 17.98 -5.31 6.69
C ARG A 351 18.18 -4.00 5.94
N GLU A 352 17.49 -3.81 4.82
CA GLU A 352 17.65 -2.64 3.95
C GLU A 352 16.95 -1.38 4.50
N PHE A 353 15.79 -1.55 5.14
CA PHE A 353 14.92 -0.42 5.51
C PHE A 353 14.65 -0.30 7.01
N GLY A 354 14.88 -1.36 7.80
CA GLY A 354 14.62 -1.35 9.24
C GLY A 354 15.71 -0.64 10.03
N SER A 355 15.32 0.12 11.05
CA SER A 355 16.24 0.81 11.96
C SER A 355 16.44 0.04 13.26
N ASN A 356 15.37 -0.56 13.80
CA ASN A 356 15.41 -1.38 15.00
C ASN A 356 14.22 -2.36 15.03
N ILE A 357 14.04 -3.10 16.14
CA ILE A 357 12.99 -4.12 16.28
C ILE A 357 11.57 -3.53 16.13
N CYS A 358 11.33 -2.33 16.66
CA CYS A 358 10.01 -1.67 16.59
C CYS A 358 9.78 -1.04 15.21
N ILE A 359 10.81 -0.36 14.68
CA ILE A 359 10.83 0.32 13.38
C ILE A 359 11.57 -0.56 12.37
N ASN A 360 10.94 -1.68 12.01
CA ASN A 360 11.50 -2.66 11.08
C ASN A 360 10.85 -2.61 9.68
N ALA A 361 10.38 -1.43 9.27
CA ALA A 361 9.77 -1.11 7.97
C ALA A 361 8.44 -1.80 7.62
N ALA A 362 8.29 -3.11 7.88
CA ALA A 362 7.09 -3.85 7.53
C ALA A 362 6.75 -4.99 8.52
N HIS A 363 5.44 -5.28 8.59
CA HIS A 363 4.89 -6.48 9.24
C HIS A 363 4.43 -7.48 8.19
N ALA A 364 4.49 -8.76 8.51
CA ALA A 364 3.82 -9.83 7.76
C ALA A 364 3.35 -10.92 8.72
N SER A 365 2.22 -11.55 8.38
CA SER A 365 1.66 -12.65 9.16
C SER A 365 2.67 -13.80 9.34
N ASP A 366 2.54 -14.54 10.44
CA ASP A 366 3.43 -15.65 10.79
C ASP A 366 2.87 -17.04 10.49
N SER A 367 1.57 -17.14 10.28
CA SER A 367 0.80 -18.38 10.11
C SER A 367 -0.51 -18.08 9.36
N VAL A 368 -1.18 -19.11 8.87
CA VAL A 368 -2.46 -18.98 8.16
C VAL A 368 -3.51 -18.45 9.13
N GLU A 369 -3.51 -18.95 10.36
CA GLU A 369 -4.41 -18.57 11.43
C GLU A 369 -4.22 -17.10 11.81
N SER A 370 -2.98 -16.65 11.97
CA SER A 370 -2.69 -15.23 12.18
C SER A 370 -3.11 -14.39 10.98
N ALA A 371 -2.85 -14.82 9.74
CA ALA A 371 -3.26 -14.08 8.56
C ALA A 371 -4.78 -13.85 8.52
N VAL A 372 -5.59 -14.88 8.78
CA VAL A 372 -7.05 -14.77 8.85
C VAL A 372 -7.49 -13.82 9.96
N ARG A 373 -6.94 -13.97 11.18
CA ARG A 373 -7.24 -13.10 12.32
C ARG A 373 -6.89 -11.63 12.01
N GLU A 374 -5.68 -11.39 11.54
CA GLU A 374 -5.14 -10.07 11.22
C GLU A 374 -5.95 -9.40 10.11
N MET A 375 -6.29 -10.13 9.05
CA MET A 375 -7.15 -9.65 7.96
C MET A 375 -8.56 -9.27 8.46
N GLY A 376 -9.12 -10.04 9.39
CA GLY A 376 -10.42 -9.75 10.01
C GLY A 376 -10.38 -8.48 10.87
N ILE A 377 -9.36 -8.33 11.72
CA ILE A 377 -9.18 -7.14 12.58
C ILE A 377 -9.05 -5.86 11.75
N LEU A 378 -8.32 -5.94 10.64
CA LEU A 378 -8.12 -4.79 9.77
C LEU A 378 -9.20 -4.64 8.71
N GLU A 379 -10.24 -5.47 8.71
CA GLU A 379 -11.35 -5.45 7.75
C GLU A 379 -10.87 -5.33 6.30
N VAL A 380 -9.94 -6.19 5.86
CA VAL A 380 -9.27 -6.03 4.56
C VAL A 380 -10.20 -6.11 3.37
N GLU A 381 -11.38 -6.70 3.52
CA GLU A 381 -12.44 -6.75 2.50
C GLU A 381 -13.14 -5.40 2.30
N ARG A 382 -13.15 -4.54 3.34
CA ARG A 382 -13.72 -3.20 3.27
C ARG A 382 -12.62 -2.18 2.98
N ASN A 383 -12.91 -1.27 2.05
CA ASN A 383 -12.05 -0.14 1.74
C ASN A 383 -12.80 1.18 1.95
N HIS A 384 -12.21 2.10 2.69
CA HIS A 384 -12.80 3.40 2.98
C HIS A 384 -12.68 4.38 1.82
N LEU A 385 -11.91 4.05 0.77
CA LEU A 385 -11.72 4.93 -0.39
C LEU A 385 -13.06 5.32 -1.03
N GLY A 386 -14.01 4.38 -1.16
CA GLY A 386 -15.35 4.69 -1.69
C GLY A 386 -16.03 5.84 -0.93
N GLY A 387 -16.01 5.78 0.41
CA GLY A 387 -16.54 6.85 1.27
C GLY A 387 -15.79 8.17 1.14
N VAL A 388 -14.45 8.12 1.00
CA VAL A 388 -13.63 9.32 0.74
C VAL A 388 -14.04 9.99 -0.58
N LEU A 389 -14.26 9.21 -1.64
CA LEU A 389 -14.67 9.75 -2.94
C LEU A 389 -16.09 10.31 -2.89
N GLN A 390 -17.03 9.62 -2.23
CA GLN A 390 -18.40 10.11 -2.05
C GLN A 390 -18.43 11.43 -1.27
N HIS A 391 -17.68 11.51 -0.17
CA HIS A 391 -17.57 12.73 0.62
C HIS A 391 -17.01 13.89 -0.23
N TYR A 392 -15.95 13.64 -1.00
CA TYR A 392 -15.38 14.64 -1.91
C TYR A 392 -16.41 15.11 -2.94
N VAL A 393 -17.12 14.19 -3.60
CA VAL A 393 -18.11 14.50 -4.64
C VAL A 393 -19.30 15.29 -4.10
N ALA A 394 -19.72 15.05 -2.85
CA ALA A 394 -20.87 15.71 -2.24
C ALA A 394 -20.58 17.16 -1.78
N HIS A 395 -19.31 17.52 -1.56
CA HIS A 395 -18.90 18.80 -0.99
C HIS A 395 -18.08 19.66 -1.97
N ARG A 396 -18.21 19.40 -3.29
CA ARG A 396 -17.48 20.07 -4.38
C ARG A 396 -18.40 20.70 -5.40
#